data_AF-A0AAD9K396-F1
#
_entry.id   AF-A0AAD9K396-F1
#
_cell.length_a   1.000
_cell.length_b   1.000
_cell.length_c   1.000
_cell.angle_alpha   90.00
_cell.angle_beta   90.00
_cell.angle_gamma   90.00
#
_symmetry.space_group_name_H-M   'P 1'
#
loop_
_entity.id
_entity.type
_entity.pdbx_description
1 polymer ?
#
loop_
_entity_poly.entity_id
_entity_poly.type
_entity_poly.pdbx_seq_one_letter_code
_entity_poly.pdbx_strand_id
1 'polypeptide(L)'
;MKIATRQYARKQKRWIVSRFLKRRGGNVPPVYAVDGSDKSRWKEEVFVPACEILKHYIEGTESPYQPLPTEESNYEPAYNKCDICNVVTLTVREWQVHIKGRRHRKSVARHKREQLKAEMNDSSKTLK
;
A
#
# COMPACT_ATOMS: atom_id res chain seq x y z
N MET A 1 3.94 -11.03 24.69
CA MET A 1 4.38 -10.60 23.34
C MET A 1 3.59 -9.36 22.91
N LYS A 2 4.21 -8.17 22.72
CA LYS A 2 3.49 -6.91 22.37
C LYS A 2 3.14 -6.83 20.87
N ILE A 3 2.17 -7.63 20.42
CA ILE A 3 1.77 -7.71 19.00
C ILE A 3 1.30 -6.35 18.46
N ALA A 4 0.47 -5.63 19.22
CA ALA A 4 -0.05 -4.32 18.83
C ALA A 4 1.07 -3.31 18.57
N THR A 5 2.08 -3.24 19.45
CA THR A 5 3.23 -2.34 19.30
C THR A 5 3.99 -2.60 17.99
N ARG A 6 4.22 -3.87 17.63
CA ARG A 6 4.90 -4.20 16.38
C ARG A 6 4.05 -3.87 15.15
N GLN A 7 2.75 -4.12 15.20
CA GLN A 7 1.85 -3.74 14.12
C GLN A 7 1.82 -2.23 13.93
N TYR A 8 1.82 -1.47 15.03
CA TYR A 8 1.87 -0.02 15.03
C TYR A 8 3.17 0.50 14.38
N ALA A 9 4.33 0.04 14.83
CA ALA A 9 5.62 0.41 14.23
C ALA A 9 5.69 0.11 12.72
N ARG A 10 5.19 -1.06 12.29
CA ARG A 10 5.09 -1.41 10.86
C ARG A 10 4.12 -0.53 10.09
N LYS A 11 3.07 -0.01 10.73
CA LYS A 11 2.11 0.91 10.12
C LYS A 11 2.73 2.30 9.96
N GLN A 12 3.46 2.79 10.96
CA GLN A 12 4.20 4.04 10.90
C GLN A 12 5.21 4.04 9.75
N LYS A 13 6.07 3.01 9.67
CA LYS A 13 7.05 2.91 8.56
C LYS A 13 6.38 2.94 7.19
N ARG A 14 5.30 2.17 7.01
CA ARG A 14 4.52 2.18 5.75
C ARG A 14 3.91 3.54 5.45
N TRP A 15 3.36 4.21 6.45
CA TRP A 15 2.77 5.54 6.29
C TRP A 15 3.81 6.60 5.92
N ILE A 16 4.97 6.62 6.59
CA ILE A 16 6.07 7.55 6.28
C ILE A 16 6.51 7.38 4.82
N VAL A 17 6.81 6.16 4.40
CA VAL A 17 7.20 5.85 3.02
C VAL A 17 6.09 6.28 2.04
N SER A 18 4.83 5.92 2.31
CA SER A 18 3.74 6.27 1.41
C SER A 18 3.46 7.76 1.32
N ARG A 19 3.64 8.50 2.43
CA ARG A 19 3.31 9.93 2.54
C ARG A 19 4.38 10.81 1.92
N PHE A 20 5.65 10.46 2.14
CA PHE A 20 6.79 11.29 1.76
C PHE A 20 7.55 10.76 0.54
N LEU A 21 7.64 9.44 0.33
CA LEU A 21 8.42 8.90 -0.79
C LEU A 21 7.55 8.46 -1.99
N LYS A 22 6.23 8.30 -1.83
CA LYS A 22 5.35 7.76 -2.90
C LYS A 22 4.23 8.72 -3.34
N ARG A 23 4.12 9.89 -2.74
CA ARG A 23 3.00 10.79 -3.02
C ARG A 23 3.27 11.59 -4.29
N ARG A 24 2.29 11.65 -5.19
CA ARG A 24 2.29 12.57 -6.32
C ARG A 24 1.97 13.99 -5.85
N GLY A 25 2.87 14.93 -6.14
CA GLY A 25 2.71 16.36 -5.84
C GLY A 25 3.99 17.02 -5.31
N GLY A 26 4.30 18.22 -5.79
CA GLY A 26 5.59 18.89 -5.57
C GLY A 26 5.81 19.55 -4.21
N ASN A 27 4.97 19.31 -3.21
CA ASN A 27 5.12 19.91 -1.88
C ASN A 27 5.43 18.85 -0.81
N VAL A 28 6.50 18.10 -1.04
CA VAL A 28 7.02 17.11 -0.10
C VAL A 28 8.48 17.45 0.17
N PRO A 29 8.89 17.65 1.43
CA PRO A 29 10.27 17.96 1.75
C PRO A 29 11.19 16.77 1.43
N PRO A 30 12.46 17.00 1.09
CA PRO A 30 13.46 15.95 1.01
C PRO A 30 13.51 15.17 2.33
N VAL A 31 13.53 13.83 2.24
CA VAL A 31 13.59 12.96 3.42
C VAL A 31 14.96 12.34 3.50
N TYR A 32 15.64 12.50 4.63
CA TYR A 32 16.94 11.88 4.87
C TYR A 32 16.80 10.68 5.81
N ALA A 33 17.48 9.58 5.50
CA ALA A 33 17.56 8.44 6.40
C ALA A 33 18.75 8.56 7.34
N VAL A 34 18.53 8.21 8.60
CA VAL A 34 19.55 8.09 9.65
C VAL A 34 19.40 6.71 10.27
N ASP A 35 20.51 6.02 10.59
CA ASP A 35 20.46 4.68 11.18
C ASP A 35 20.40 4.76 12.71
N GLY A 36 19.23 4.44 13.25
CA GLY A 36 18.98 4.40 14.69
C GLY A 36 19.00 2.99 15.28
N SER A 37 19.60 2.01 14.60
CA SER A 37 19.59 0.60 15.04
C SER A 37 20.42 0.38 16.30
N ASP A 38 21.58 1.02 16.40
CA ASP A 38 22.48 0.94 17.56
C ASP A 38 22.33 2.19 18.45
N LYS A 39 21.88 1.98 19.69
CA LYS A 39 21.69 3.08 20.66
C LYS A 39 23.01 3.66 21.16
N SER A 40 24.07 2.86 21.19
CA SER A 40 25.37 3.28 21.71
C SER A 40 26.05 4.30 20.79
N ARG A 41 25.76 4.22 19.48
CA ARG A 41 26.33 5.05 18.42
C ARG A 41 25.37 6.14 17.94
N TRP A 42 24.32 6.43 18.71
CA TRP A 42 23.30 7.43 18.36
C TRP A 42 23.88 8.81 18.05
N LYS A 43 24.90 9.22 18.82
CA LYS A 43 25.50 10.54 18.66
C LYS A 43 26.16 10.66 17.28
N GLU A 44 26.90 9.64 16.88
CA GLU A 44 27.66 9.61 15.63
C GLU A 44 26.78 9.27 14.41
N GLU A 45 25.84 8.33 14.54
CA GLU A 45 25.06 7.81 13.39
C GLU A 45 23.73 8.54 13.15
N VAL A 46 23.23 9.29 14.13
CA VAL A 46 21.94 9.99 14.02
C VAL A 46 22.08 11.48 14.30
N PHE A 47 22.60 11.87 15.46
CA PHE A 47 22.60 13.27 15.87
C PHE A 47 23.51 14.13 15.00
N VAL A 48 24.77 13.73 14.79
CA VAL A 48 25.73 14.47 13.96
C VAL A 48 25.22 14.62 12.52
N PRO A 49 24.82 13.55 11.81
CA PRO A 49 24.26 13.66 10.46
C PRO A 49 23.04 14.59 10.39
N ALA A 50 22.11 14.48 11.34
CA ALA A 50 20.91 15.31 11.35
C ALA A 50 21.23 16.80 11.53
N CYS A 51 22.17 17.14 12.41
CA CYS A 51 22.63 18.51 12.61
C CYS A 51 23.32 19.07 11.36
N GLU A 52 24.17 18.29 10.69
CA GLU A 52 24.85 18.71 9.46
C GLU A 52 23.84 18.95 8.32
N ILE A 53 22.87 18.05 8.13
CA ILE A 53 21.79 18.23 7.15
C ILE A 53 21.02 19.54 7.42
N LEU A 54 20.65 19.80 8.68
CA LEU A 54 19.92 21.02 9.05
C LEU A 54 20.76 22.27 8.85
N LYS A 55 22.05 22.22 9.19
CA LYS A 55 22.97 23.34 8.98
C LYS A 55 23.06 23.71 7.50
N HIS A 56 23.31 22.73 6.64
CA HIS A 56 23.38 22.95 5.20
C HIS A 56 22.05 23.45 4.62
N TYR A 57 20.92 22.95 5.13
CA TYR A 57 19.59 23.42 4.74
C TYR A 57 19.35 24.90 5.08
N ILE A 58 19.75 25.34 6.29
CA ILE A 58 19.62 26.74 6.72
C ILE A 58 20.55 27.65 5.92
N GLU A 59 21.78 27.19 5.64
CA GLU A 59 22.80 27.93 4.89
C GLU A 59 22.53 27.94 3.37
N GLY A 60 21.58 27.13 2.88
CA GLY A 60 21.28 27.01 1.44
C GLY A 60 22.37 26.30 0.64
N THR A 61 23.24 25.55 1.30
CA THR A 61 24.34 24.77 0.70
C THR A 61 23.95 23.31 0.48
N GLU A 62 24.65 22.61 -0.41
CA GLU A 62 24.44 21.17 -0.60
C GLU A 62 24.91 20.37 0.62
N SER A 63 24.06 19.47 1.10
CA SER A 63 24.37 18.55 2.19
C SER A 63 25.24 17.38 1.67
N PRO A 64 26.24 16.90 2.44
CA PRO A 64 27.01 15.71 2.09
C PRO A 64 26.15 14.43 2.11
N TYR A 65 25.03 14.46 2.83
CA TYR A 65 24.04 13.37 2.84
C TYR A 65 23.03 13.57 1.73
N GLN A 66 22.70 12.48 1.05
CA GLN A 66 21.70 12.45 -0.02
C GLN A 66 20.31 12.15 0.55
N PRO A 67 19.26 12.84 0.08
CA PRO A 67 17.90 12.49 0.43
C PRO A 67 17.54 11.13 -0.17
N LEU A 68 16.61 10.44 0.48
CA LEU A 68 16.02 9.20 -0.02
C LEU A 68 15.37 9.45 -1.38
N PRO A 69 15.57 8.54 -2.35
CA PRO A 69 14.93 8.66 -3.64
C PRO A 69 13.41 8.58 -3.47
N THR A 70 12.70 9.42 -4.22
CA THR A 70 11.25 9.31 -4.35
C THR A 70 10.97 8.06 -5.18
N GLU A 71 10.11 7.18 -4.68
CA GLU A 71 9.63 6.02 -5.44
C GLU A 71 8.49 6.45 -6.35
N GLU A 72 8.59 6.13 -7.64
CA GLU A 72 7.46 6.29 -8.54
C GLU A 72 6.29 5.44 -8.05
N SER A 73 5.17 6.10 -7.84
CA SER A 73 3.95 5.44 -7.42
C SER A 73 3.26 4.85 -8.65
N ASN A 74 3.23 3.52 -8.74
CA ASN A 74 2.37 2.75 -9.66
C ASN A 74 0.87 2.83 -9.27
N TYR A 75 0.44 3.98 -8.75
CA TYR A 75 -0.93 4.23 -8.39
C TYR A 75 -1.72 4.55 -9.65
N GLU A 76 -2.47 3.56 -10.12
CA GLU A 76 -3.40 3.67 -11.23
C GLU A 76 -4.83 3.66 -10.68
N PRO A 77 -5.49 4.85 -10.58
CA PRO A 77 -6.85 4.93 -10.09
C PRO A 77 -7.79 4.25 -11.09
N ALA A 78 -8.67 3.38 -10.58
CA ALA A 78 -9.70 2.75 -11.38
C ALA A 78 -10.86 2.32 -10.49
N TYR A 79 -12.05 2.80 -10.80
CA TYR A 79 -13.27 2.37 -10.11
C TYR A 79 -13.75 1.07 -10.74
N ASN A 80 -13.58 -0.05 -10.04
CA ASN A 80 -14.08 -1.36 -10.50
C ASN A 80 -15.03 -1.94 -9.47
N LYS A 81 -16.16 -2.47 -9.93
CA LYS A 81 -17.14 -3.18 -9.11
C LYS A 81 -17.21 -4.64 -9.57
N CYS A 82 -17.11 -5.57 -8.63
CA CYS A 82 -17.39 -6.99 -8.89
C CYS A 82 -18.81 -7.31 -8.46
N ASP A 83 -19.69 -7.64 -9.40
CA ASP A 83 -21.09 -7.96 -9.09
C ASP A 83 -21.24 -9.31 -8.37
N ILE A 84 -20.34 -10.27 -8.61
CA ILE A 84 -20.37 -11.61 -7.98
C ILE A 84 -20.00 -11.54 -6.49
N CYS A 85 -19.12 -10.60 -6.10
CA CYS A 85 -18.67 -10.45 -4.72
C CYS A 85 -19.25 -9.21 -4.03
N ASN A 86 -19.93 -8.32 -4.77
CA ASN A 86 -20.35 -6.99 -4.35
C ASN A 86 -19.21 -6.17 -3.69
N VAL A 87 -18.02 -6.20 -4.30
CA VAL A 87 -16.83 -5.48 -3.83
C VAL A 87 -16.50 -4.37 -4.81
N VAL A 88 -16.21 -3.17 -4.30
CA VAL A 88 -15.69 -2.04 -5.07
C VAL A 88 -14.21 -1.87 -4.75
N THR A 89 -13.39 -1.68 -5.77
CA THR A 89 -11.96 -1.37 -5.68
C THR A 89 -11.67 -0.06 -6.39
N LEU A 90 -10.70 0.72 -5.90
CA LEU A 90 -10.40 2.07 -6.40
C LEU A 90 -9.10 2.14 -7.22
N THR A 91 -8.41 1.02 -7.37
CA THR A 91 -7.18 0.93 -8.17
C THR A 91 -7.16 -0.30 -9.06
N VAL A 92 -6.45 -0.22 -10.19
CA VAL A 92 -6.24 -1.36 -11.11
C VAL A 92 -5.58 -2.52 -10.37
N ARG A 93 -4.60 -2.23 -9.51
CA ARG A 93 -3.88 -3.24 -8.73
C ARG A 93 -4.82 -4.00 -7.78
N GLU A 94 -5.65 -3.29 -7.03
CA GLU A 94 -6.62 -3.92 -6.12
C GLU A 94 -7.62 -4.80 -6.87
N TRP A 95 -8.10 -4.32 -8.03
CA TRP A 95 -8.96 -5.10 -8.91
C TRP A 95 -8.31 -6.41 -9.36
N GLN A 96 -7.04 -6.34 -9.81
CA GLN A 96 -6.29 -7.52 -10.24
C GLN A 96 -6.09 -8.53 -9.11
N VAL A 97 -5.77 -8.06 -7.90
CA VAL A 97 -5.65 -8.91 -6.71
C VAL A 97 -7.01 -9.54 -6.37
N HIS A 98 -8.10 -8.77 -6.48
CA HIS A 98 -9.45 -9.26 -6.23
C HIS A 98 -9.83 -10.40 -7.17
N ILE A 99 -9.79 -10.19 -8.49
CA ILE A 99 -10.24 -11.18 -9.48
C ILE A 99 -9.35 -12.44 -9.48
N LYS A 100 -8.05 -12.29 -9.20
CA LYS A 100 -7.11 -13.43 -9.09
C LYS A 100 -7.22 -14.14 -7.74
N GLY A 101 -7.90 -13.54 -6.76
CA GLY A 101 -7.98 -14.01 -5.38
C GLY A 101 -8.82 -15.29 -5.22
N ARG A 102 -8.44 -16.12 -4.24
CA ARG A 102 -9.15 -17.37 -3.90
C ARG A 102 -10.64 -17.14 -3.58
N ARG A 103 -10.96 -16.03 -2.90
CA ARG A 103 -12.34 -15.69 -2.53
C ARG A 103 -13.22 -15.46 -3.76
N HIS A 104 -12.74 -14.68 -4.73
CA HIS A 104 -13.46 -14.40 -5.96
C HIS A 104 -13.72 -15.69 -6.74
N ARG A 105 -12.68 -16.52 -6.98
CA ARG A 105 -12.81 -17.80 -7.67
C ARG A 105 -13.86 -18.73 -7.02
N LYS A 106 -13.88 -18.81 -5.70
CA LYS A 106 -14.91 -19.57 -4.97
C LYS A 106 -16.32 -18.99 -5.17
N SER A 107 -16.46 -17.66 -5.18
CA SER A 107 -17.74 -16.99 -5.42
C SER A 107 -18.26 -17.28 -6.83
N VAL A 108 -17.40 -17.20 -7.85
CA VAL A 108 -17.73 -17.54 -9.24
C VAL A 108 -18.19 -18.99 -9.37
N ALA A 109 -17.46 -19.93 -8.77
CA ALA A 109 -17.82 -21.34 -8.81
C ALA A 109 -19.14 -21.65 -8.08
N ARG A 110 -19.46 -20.91 -7.01
CA ARG A 110 -20.76 -21.01 -6.35
C ARG A 110 -21.88 -20.46 -7.25
N HIS A 111 -21.69 -19.26 -7.79
CA HIS A 111 -22.67 -18.62 -8.66
C HIS A 111 -23.00 -19.47 -9.89
N LYS A 112 -21.99 -20.06 -10.55
CA LYS A 112 -22.19 -20.97 -11.68
C LYS A 112 -23.01 -22.21 -11.31
N ARG A 113 -22.80 -22.79 -10.12
CA ARG A 113 -23.59 -23.94 -9.65
C ARG A 113 -25.04 -23.56 -9.35
N GLU A 114 -25.28 -22.36 -8.83
CA GLU A 114 -26.63 -21.85 -8.56
C GLU A 114 -27.39 -21.58 -9.87
N GLN A 115 -26.72 -21.00 -10.87
CA GLN A 115 -27.28 -20.79 -12.21
C GLN A 115 -27.72 -22.09 -12.88
N LEU A 116 -26.83 -23.10 -12.93
CA LEU A 116 -27.15 -24.40 -13.51
C LEU A 116 -28.34 -25.08 -12.81
N LYS A 117 -28.43 -24.95 -11.48
CA LYS A 117 -29.58 -25.48 -10.71
C LYS A 117 -30.88 -24.74 -11.04
N ALA A 118 -30.83 -23.43 -11.22
CA ALA A 118 -31.99 -22.63 -11.59
C ALA A 118 -32.50 -22.99 -13.00
N GLU A 119 -31.59 -23.13 -13.97
CA GLU A 119 -31.91 -23.51 -15.36
C GLU A 119 -32.55 -24.91 -15.46
N MET A 120 -32.05 -25.88 -14.69
CA MET A 120 -32.64 -27.23 -14.63
C MET A 120 -34.03 -27.24 -13.99
N ASN A 121 -34.26 -26.38 -12.99
CA ASN A 121 -35.54 -26.28 -12.29
C ASN A 121 -36.60 -25.52 -13.13
N ASP A 122 -36.18 -24.57 -13.97
CA ASP A 122 -37.04 -23.84 -14.88
C ASP A 122 -37.49 -24.69 -16.08
N SER A 123 -36.58 -25.47 -16.67
CA SER A 123 -36.89 -26.42 -17.76
C SER A 123 -37.86 -27.52 -17.34
N SER A 124 -37.89 -27.87 -16.06
CA SER A 124 -38.82 -28.86 -15.50
C SER A 124 -40.23 -28.30 -15.25
N LYS A 125 -40.40 -26.96 -15.29
CA LYS A 125 -41.68 -26.27 -15.17
C LYS A 125 -42.33 -25.97 -16.52
N THR A 126 -41.54 -25.82 -17.59
CA THR A 126 -42.03 -25.53 -18.95
C THR A 126 -42.55 -26.76 -19.69
N LEU A 127 -42.27 -27.98 -19.19
CA LEU A 127 -42.72 -29.25 -19.79
C LEU A 127 -44.02 -29.82 -19.16
N LYS A 128 -44.73 -29.02 -18.35
CA LYS A 128 -46.03 -29.36 -17.78
C LYS A 128 -47.13 -28.47 -18.33
#